data_AF-O68809-F1
#
_entry.id   AF-O68809-F1
#
_cell.length_a   1.000
_cell.length_b   1.000
_cell.length_c   1.000
_cell.angle_alpha   90.00
_cell.angle_beta   90.00
_cell.angle_gamma   90.00
#
_symmetry.space_group_name_H-M   'P 1'
#
loop_
_entity.id
_entity.type
_entity.pdbx_description
1 polymer ?
#
loop_
_entity_poly.entity_id
_entity_poly.type
_entity_poly.pdbx_seq_one_letter_code
_entity_poly.pdbx_strand_id
1 'polypeptide(L)'
;IPADSLDTLSRYRHTAKGRPELHRMGGKTWEKTKAKVRKSVKKLAVDLLKIYAQRAEMKGITYPSDAPWQQEMEDSFPYQATPDQLKAVQDIKRDLESDRPMDRLVCGDVGFGKTEVAIRAIFKVVTGGHKQVALLAPTTILTQQHYHTLKERFSPYPINIG
;
A
#
# COMPACT_ATOMS: atom_id res chain seq x y z
N ILE A 1 40.49 9.02 -2.11
CA ILE A 1 39.47 10.09 -1.98
C ILE A 1 39.84 10.88 -0.74
N PRO A 2 40.02 12.20 -0.82
CA PRO A 2 40.31 13.06 0.34
C PRO A 2 39.18 13.00 1.38
N ALA A 3 39.47 13.25 2.66
CA ALA A 3 38.49 13.22 3.74
C ALA A 3 37.30 14.17 3.51
N ASP A 4 37.53 15.25 2.77
CA ASP A 4 36.51 16.28 2.49
C ASP A 4 35.51 15.88 1.39
N SER A 5 35.67 14.73 0.73
CA SER A 5 34.78 14.25 -0.35
C SER A 5 34.05 12.95 0.02
N LEU A 6 33.86 12.70 1.32
CA LEU A 6 33.18 11.51 1.85
C LEU A 6 31.69 11.43 1.44
N ASP A 7 31.06 12.55 1.14
CA ASP A 7 29.69 12.66 0.63
C ASP A 7 29.46 11.95 -0.71
N THR A 8 30.52 11.77 -1.50
CA THR A 8 30.47 11.03 -2.77
C THR A 8 30.49 9.51 -2.60
N LEU A 9 30.78 9.02 -1.39
CA LEU A 9 30.83 7.61 -1.06
C LEU A 9 29.52 7.14 -0.45
N SER A 10 28.86 6.22 -1.15
CA SER A 10 27.71 5.49 -0.63
C SER A 10 28.07 4.03 -0.43
N ARG A 11 27.69 3.46 0.72
CA ARG A 11 27.82 2.02 0.94
C ARG A 11 26.94 1.29 -0.08
N TYR A 12 27.56 0.44 -0.90
CA TYR A 12 26.83 -0.40 -1.83
C TYR A 12 25.90 -1.37 -1.06
N ARG A 13 24.62 -1.40 -1.41
CA ARG A 13 23.60 -2.28 -0.83
C ARG A 13 22.90 -3.02 -1.96
N HIS A 14 22.80 -4.34 -1.86
CA HIS A 14 22.12 -5.18 -2.84
C HIS A 14 21.36 -6.30 -2.13
N THR A 15 20.15 -6.60 -2.60
CA THR A 15 19.23 -7.55 -1.96
C THR A 15 19.37 -8.99 -2.47
N ALA A 16 19.99 -9.21 -3.64
CA ALA A 16 20.23 -10.55 -4.19
C ALA A 16 21.67 -11.04 -3.96
N LYS A 17 21.85 -12.37 -3.92
CA LYS A 17 23.17 -13.02 -3.79
C LYS A 17 23.98 -12.82 -5.08
N GLY A 18 25.11 -12.11 -5.00
CA GLY A 18 26.03 -11.91 -6.12
C GLY A 18 27.06 -10.83 -5.83
N ARG A 19 28.28 -10.98 -6.34
CA ARG A 19 29.33 -9.93 -6.25
C ARG A 19 28.99 -8.79 -7.22
N PRO A 20 29.20 -7.52 -6.84
CA PRO A 20 28.98 -6.40 -7.75
C PRO A 20 29.95 -6.47 -8.93
N GLU A 21 29.48 -6.02 -10.09
CA GLU A 21 30.36 -5.80 -11.23
C GLU A 21 31.27 -4.60 -10.93
N LEU A 22 32.59 -4.83 -10.94
CA LEU A 22 33.56 -3.77 -10.70
C LEU A 22 33.86 -3.03 -12.00
N HIS A 23 33.59 -1.73 -12.01
CA HIS A 23 33.93 -0.88 -13.15
C HIS A 23 35.40 -0.47 -13.11
N ARG A 24 36.04 -0.42 -14.29
CA ARG A 24 37.41 0.08 -14.44
C ARG A 24 37.46 1.60 -14.25
N MET A 25 38.45 2.08 -13.52
CA MET A 25 38.76 3.51 -13.38
C MET A 25 39.12 4.10 -14.76
N GLY A 26 38.55 5.26 -15.09
CA GLY A 26 38.74 5.93 -16.39
C GLY A 26 37.91 5.37 -17.56
N GLY A 27 37.11 4.32 -17.34
CA GLY A 27 36.21 3.78 -18.36
C GLY A 27 34.88 4.55 -18.46
N LYS A 28 34.29 4.63 -19.66
CA LYS A 28 32.98 5.28 -19.90
C LYS A 28 31.78 4.45 -19.42
N THR A 29 31.99 3.23 -18.94
CA THR A 29 30.91 2.30 -18.56
C THR A 29 30.06 2.86 -17.42
N TRP A 30 30.69 3.42 -16.37
CA TRP A 30 29.98 3.99 -15.23
C TRP A 30 29.10 5.19 -15.64
N GLU A 31 29.65 6.08 -16.48
CA GLU A 31 28.90 7.25 -17.00
C GLU A 31 27.69 6.82 -17.83
N LYS A 32 27.86 5.85 -18.73
CA LYS A 32 26.76 5.29 -19.53
C LYS A 32 25.68 4.66 -18.66
N THR A 33 26.07 3.86 -17.66
CA THR A 33 25.12 3.24 -16.71
C THR A 33 24.38 4.31 -15.90
N LYS A 34 25.09 5.30 -15.37
CA LYS A 34 24.49 6.42 -14.62
C LYS A 34 23.50 7.21 -15.48
N ALA A 35 23.85 7.51 -16.73
CA ALA A 35 22.96 8.20 -17.67
C ALA A 35 21.69 7.38 -17.98
N LYS A 36 21.84 6.06 -18.21
CA LYS A 36 20.71 5.14 -18.44
C LYS A 36 19.78 5.09 -17.23
N VAL A 37 20.32 4.88 -16.02
CA VAL A 37 19.53 4.85 -14.78
C VAL A 37 18.83 6.18 -14.54
N ARG A 38 19.51 7.31 -14.74
CA ARG A 38 18.91 8.65 -14.61
C ARG A 38 17.73 8.85 -15.56
N LYS A 39 17.85 8.36 -16.81
CA LYS A 39 16.74 8.40 -17.78
C LYS A 39 15.56 7.56 -17.31
N SER A 40 15.79 6.34 -16.82
CA SER A 40 14.73 5.47 -16.31
C SER A 40 14.03 6.04 -15.08
N VAL A 41 14.78 6.58 -14.12
CA VAL A 41 14.22 7.24 -12.92
C VAL A 41 13.40 8.47 -13.31
N LYS A 42 13.89 9.29 -14.24
CA LYS A 42 13.14 10.45 -14.75
C LYS A 42 11.84 10.01 -15.41
N LYS A 43 11.86 8.94 -16.21
CA LYS A 43 10.65 8.39 -16.83
C LYS A 43 9.63 7.96 -15.78
N LEU A 44 10.05 7.17 -14.79
CA LEU A 44 9.18 6.72 -13.70
C LEU A 44 8.56 7.91 -12.94
N ALA A 45 9.36 8.93 -12.62
CA ALA A 45 8.87 10.11 -11.92
C ALA A 45 7.81 10.89 -12.73
N VAL A 46 8.02 11.03 -14.04
CA VAL A 46 7.04 11.67 -14.94
C VAL A 46 5.76 10.84 -15.03
N ASP A 47 5.89 9.52 -15.16
CA ASP A 47 4.74 8.62 -15.23
C ASP A 47 3.90 8.65 -13.94
N LEU A 48 4.56 8.64 -12.76
CA LEU A 48 3.89 8.79 -11.47
C LEU A 48 3.18 10.15 -11.35
N LEU A 49 3.86 11.25 -11.70
CA LEU A 49 3.27 12.58 -11.64
C LEU A 49 2.04 12.71 -12.55
N LYS A 50 2.09 12.09 -13.73
CA LYS A 50 0.95 12.05 -14.64
C LYS A 50 -0.24 11.31 -14.03
N ILE A 51 -0.02 10.17 -13.37
CA ILE A 51 -1.09 9.43 -12.68
C ILE A 51 -1.69 10.28 -11.55
N TYR A 52 -0.86 10.96 -10.74
CA TYR A 52 -1.35 11.81 -9.66
C TYR A 52 -2.14 13.03 -10.17
N ALA A 53 -1.69 13.66 -11.26
CA ALA A 53 -2.42 14.77 -11.88
C ALA A 53 -3.80 14.31 -12.36
N GLN A 54 -3.87 13.18 -13.06
CA GLN A 54 -5.14 12.59 -13.50
C GLN A 54 -6.06 12.27 -12.31
N ARG A 55 -5.53 11.71 -11.22
CA ARG A 55 -6.32 11.42 -10.01
C ARG A 55 -6.80 12.66 -9.28
N ALA A 56 -6.04 13.76 -9.31
CA ALA A 56 -6.43 15.02 -8.67
C ALA A 56 -7.61 15.71 -9.37
N GLU A 57 -7.76 15.50 -10.68
CA GLU A 57 -8.86 16.04 -11.48
C GLU A 57 -10.13 15.15 -11.45
N MET A 58 -9.98 13.86 -11.13
CA MET A 58 -11.09 12.93 -11.01
C MET A 58 -11.89 13.16 -9.73
N LYS A 59 -13.22 13.21 -9.86
CA LYS A 59 -14.14 13.11 -8.71
C LYS A 59 -14.31 11.65 -8.32
N GLY A 60 -13.95 11.34 -7.08
CA GLY A 60 -14.14 10.03 -6.46
C GLY A 60 -15.56 9.81 -5.96
N ILE A 61 -15.75 8.70 -5.25
CA ILE A 61 -16.98 8.38 -4.54
C ILE A 61 -16.74 8.68 -3.07
N THR A 62 -17.56 9.57 -2.51
CA THR A 62 -17.57 9.85 -1.09
C THR A 62 -18.42 8.83 -0.35
N TYR A 63 -17.82 8.13 0.60
CA TYR A 63 -18.50 7.20 1.48
C TYR A 63 -19.04 7.92 2.72
N PRO A 64 -20.17 7.49 3.30
CA PRO A 64 -20.71 8.10 4.51
C PRO A 64 -19.85 7.75 5.74
N SER A 65 -20.10 8.47 6.84
CA SER A 65 -19.56 8.15 8.16
C SER A 65 -19.93 6.73 8.60
N ASP A 66 -19.19 6.20 9.59
CA ASP A 66 -19.41 4.85 10.09
C ASP A 66 -20.83 4.64 10.64
N ALA A 67 -21.41 3.48 10.33
CA ALA A 67 -22.67 3.00 10.88
C ALA A 67 -22.41 2.14 12.13
N PRO A 68 -23.43 1.86 12.98
CA PRO A 68 -23.25 1.05 14.20
C PRO A 68 -22.60 -0.32 13.97
N TRP A 69 -22.93 -0.99 12.86
CA TRP A 69 -22.31 -2.26 12.49
C TRP A 69 -20.80 -2.16 12.25
N GLN A 70 -20.29 -1.01 11.82
CA GLN A 70 -18.85 -0.83 11.66
C GLN A 70 -18.16 -0.95 13.03
N GLN A 71 -18.72 -0.30 14.05
CA GLN A 71 -18.17 -0.35 15.40
C GLN A 71 -18.27 -1.77 15.97
N GLU A 72 -19.41 -2.43 15.82
CA GLU A 72 -19.60 -3.83 16.25
C GLU A 72 -18.59 -4.79 15.59
N MET A 73 -18.37 -4.65 14.27
CA MET A 73 -17.40 -5.46 13.53
C MET A 73 -15.96 -5.18 13.99
N GLU A 74 -15.63 -3.92 14.28
CA GLU A 74 -14.32 -3.53 14.79
C GLU A 74 -14.05 -4.02 16.23
N ASP A 75 -15.08 -3.99 17.08
CA ASP A 75 -15.02 -4.46 18.47
C ASP A 75 -15.02 -5.99 18.55
N SER A 76 -15.54 -6.69 17.52
CA SER A 76 -15.44 -8.15 17.41
C SER A 76 -14.00 -8.66 17.19
N PHE A 77 -13.04 -7.77 16.92
CA PHE A 77 -11.66 -8.15 16.71
C PHE A 77 -11.03 -8.64 18.04
N PRO A 78 -10.56 -9.90 18.12
CA PRO A 78 -10.16 -10.51 19.39
C PRO A 78 -8.83 -9.97 19.95
N TYR A 79 -8.15 -9.09 19.22
CA TYR A 79 -6.88 -8.51 19.63
C TYR A 79 -7.00 -7.00 19.82
N GLN A 80 -6.23 -6.46 20.76
CA GLN A 80 -6.15 -5.02 20.92
C GLN A 80 -5.39 -4.40 19.75
N ALA A 81 -6.04 -3.49 19.02
CA ALA A 81 -5.41 -2.78 17.92
C ALA A 81 -4.29 -1.85 18.41
N THR A 82 -3.17 -1.82 17.70
CA THR A 82 -2.05 -0.93 18.02
C THR A 82 -2.37 0.52 17.60
N PRO A 83 -1.70 1.54 18.17
CA PRO A 83 -1.88 2.93 17.75
C PRO A 83 -1.67 3.15 16.24
N ASP A 84 -0.70 2.46 15.64
CA ASP A 84 -0.41 2.55 14.21
C ASP A 84 -1.53 1.93 13.35
N GLN A 85 -2.13 0.82 13.82
CA GLN A 85 -3.28 0.22 13.14
C GLN A 85 -4.50 1.15 13.19
N LEU A 86 -4.80 1.71 14.37
CA LEU A 86 -5.90 2.66 14.56
C LEU A 86 -5.73 3.89 13.67
N LYS A 87 -4.51 4.44 13.63
CA LYS A 87 -4.17 5.57 12.76
C LYS A 87 -4.35 5.20 11.29
N ALA A 88 -3.86 4.04 10.85
CA ALA A 88 -4.02 3.59 9.47
C ALA A 88 -5.49 3.43 9.06
N VAL A 89 -6.33 2.89 9.95
CA VAL A 89 -7.77 2.75 9.74
C VAL A 89 -8.44 4.12 9.64
N GLN A 90 -8.14 5.04 10.57
CA GLN A 90 -8.70 6.39 10.56
C GLN A 90 -8.34 7.16 9.29
N ASP A 91 -7.08 7.08 8.88
CA ASP A 91 -6.57 7.67 7.65
C ASP A 91 -7.30 7.13 6.41
N ILE A 92 -7.52 5.81 6.34
CA ILE A 92 -8.29 5.19 5.25
C ILE A 92 -9.74 5.67 5.25
N LYS A 93 -10.39 5.72 6.42
CA LYS A 93 -11.79 6.19 6.52
C LYS A 93 -11.91 7.63 6.04
N ARG A 94 -10.97 8.49 6.42
CA ARG A 94 -10.92 9.88 5.96
C ARG A 94 -10.73 9.98 4.44
N ASP A 95 -9.87 9.14 3.87
CA ASP A 95 -9.67 9.10 2.42
C ASP A 95 -10.92 8.58 1.68
N LEU A 96 -11.67 7.64 2.27
CA LEU A 96 -12.95 7.15 1.73
C LEU A 96 -14.07 8.18 1.86
N GLU A 97 -14.06 9.00 2.90
CA GLU A 97 -15.01 10.10 3.12
C GLU A 97 -14.66 11.38 2.33
N SER A 98 -13.63 11.31 1.50
CA SER A 98 -13.20 12.41 0.62
C SER A 98 -13.96 12.42 -0.71
N ASP A 99 -13.90 13.54 -1.43
CA ASP A 99 -14.34 13.66 -2.82
C ASP A 99 -13.26 13.22 -3.83
N ARG A 100 -12.06 12.87 -3.34
CA ARG A 100 -10.92 12.38 -4.15
C ARG A 100 -10.78 10.87 -4.09
N PRO A 101 -10.46 10.19 -5.20
CA PRO A 101 -10.18 8.75 -5.17
C PRO A 101 -8.99 8.41 -4.27
N MET A 102 -9.21 7.60 -3.24
CA MET A 102 -8.15 7.12 -2.33
C MET A 102 -7.05 6.37 -3.09
N ASP A 103 -5.79 6.66 -2.77
CA ASP A 103 -4.59 5.94 -3.25
C ASP A 103 -3.58 5.77 -2.11
N ARG A 104 -3.83 4.79 -1.23
CA ARG A 104 -3.07 4.62 0.00
C ARG A 104 -2.28 3.32 0.01
N LEU A 105 -1.02 3.41 0.39
CA LEU A 105 -0.16 2.28 0.70
C LEU A 105 0.00 2.13 2.22
N VAL A 106 -0.42 0.98 2.75
CA VAL A 106 -0.18 0.61 4.16
C VAL A 106 1.02 -0.33 4.22
N CYS A 107 2.11 0.14 4.82
CA CYS A 107 3.33 -0.64 5.03
C CYS A 107 3.40 -1.16 6.46
N GLY A 108 3.89 -2.39 6.63
CA GLY A 108 4.14 -3.00 7.94
C GLY A 108 4.66 -4.41 7.77
N ASP A 109 5.32 -4.95 8.79
CA ASP A 109 5.89 -6.29 8.73
C ASP A 109 4.81 -7.39 8.73
N VAL A 110 5.23 -8.62 8.45
CA VAL A 110 4.34 -9.79 8.52
C VAL A 110 3.82 -9.91 9.97
N GLY A 111 2.51 -10.11 10.14
CA GLY A 111 1.86 -10.21 11.45
C GLY A 111 1.37 -8.88 12.05
N PHE A 112 1.68 -7.73 11.45
CA PHE A 112 1.27 -6.41 11.99
C PHE A 112 -0.20 -6.04 11.72
N GLY A 113 -1.05 -7.00 11.37
CA GLY A 113 -2.50 -6.78 11.20
C GLY A 113 -2.91 -5.95 9.98
N LYS A 114 -2.10 -5.89 8.91
CA LYS A 114 -2.50 -5.22 7.65
C LYS A 114 -3.84 -5.76 7.09
N THR A 115 -4.06 -7.06 7.24
CA THR A 115 -5.32 -7.71 6.84
C THR A 115 -6.50 -7.14 7.61
N GLU A 116 -6.33 -6.86 8.90
CA GLU A 116 -7.39 -6.24 9.73
C GLU A 116 -7.74 -4.84 9.24
N VAL A 117 -6.70 -4.03 8.95
CA VAL A 117 -6.89 -2.68 8.40
C VAL A 117 -7.67 -2.72 7.08
N ALA A 118 -7.38 -3.70 6.21
CA ALA A 118 -8.13 -3.89 4.97
C ALA A 118 -9.58 -4.32 5.23
N ILE A 119 -9.80 -5.32 6.10
CA ILE A 119 -11.15 -5.82 6.46
C ILE A 119 -12.06 -4.67 6.92
N ARG A 120 -11.56 -3.78 7.77
CA ARG A 120 -12.31 -2.60 8.25
C ARG A 120 -12.71 -1.65 7.13
N ALA A 121 -11.81 -1.40 6.19
CA ALA A 121 -12.10 -0.57 5.01
C ALA A 121 -13.13 -1.22 4.09
N ILE A 122 -13.00 -2.52 3.83
CA ILE A 122 -13.93 -3.30 2.99
C ILE A 122 -15.33 -3.23 3.59
N PHE A 123 -15.45 -3.46 4.90
CA PHE A 123 -16.74 -3.47 5.58
C PHE A 123 -17.46 -2.12 5.48
N LYS A 124 -16.74 -1.01 5.67
CA LYS A 124 -17.30 0.35 5.51
C LYS A 124 -17.86 0.58 4.11
N VAL A 125 -17.11 0.18 3.08
CA VAL A 125 -17.50 0.34 1.67
C VAL A 125 -18.73 -0.50 1.33
N VAL A 126 -18.81 -1.73 1.84
CA VAL A 126 -19.93 -2.64 1.58
C VAL A 126 -21.19 -2.21 2.33
N THR A 127 -21.08 -1.92 3.62
CA THR A 127 -22.24 -1.67 4.50
C THR A 127 -22.72 -0.23 4.47
N GLY A 128 -21.81 0.73 4.57
CA GLY A 128 -22.15 2.15 4.52
C GLY A 128 -22.23 2.69 3.09
N GLY A 129 -21.34 2.22 2.21
CA GLY A 129 -21.30 2.66 0.82
C GLY A 129 -22.28 1.95 -0.12
N HIS A 130 -22.79 0.78 0.26
CA HIS A 130 -23.55 -0.12 -0.61
C HIS A 130 -22.82 -0.38 -1.95
N LYS A 131 -21.49 -0.57 -1.90
CA LYS A 131 -20.65 -0.84 -3.07
C LYS A 131 -20.01 -2.22 -2.98
N GLN A 132 -19.74 -2.78 -4.15
CA GLN A 132 -18.94 -4.00 -4.28
C GLN A 132 -17.46 -3.68 -4.09
N VAL A 133 -16.71 -4.66 -3.58
CA VAL A 133 -15.28 -4.56 -3.32
C VAL A 133 -14.57 -5.75 -3.96
N ALA A 134 -13.41 -5.50 -4.56
CA ALA A 134 -12.50 -6.53 -5.04
C ALA A 134 -11.22 -6.53 -4.19
N LEU A 135 -10.84 -7.70 -3.67
CA LEU A 135 -9.55 -7.92 -3.00
C LEU A 135 -8.67 -8.80 -3.89
N LEU A 136 -7.52 -8.28 -4.29
CA LEU A 136 -6.57 -8.97 -5.17
C LEU A 136 -5.36 -9.44 -4.36
N ALA A 137 -4.96 -10.69 -4.55
CA ALA A 137 -3.75 -11.27 -3.96
C ALA A 137 -2.92 -12.00 -5.03
N PRO A 138 -1.59 -12.10 -4.88
CA PRO A 138 -0.71 -12.57 -5.95
C PRO A 138 -0.70 -14.10 -6.13
N THR A 139 -1.20 -14.86 -5.16
CA THR A 139 -1.23 -16.33 -5.20
C THR A 139 -2.57 -16.86 -4.71
N THR A 140 -2.97 -18.02 -5.22
CA THR A 140 -4.21 -18.70 -4.82
C THR A 140 -4.25 -19.02 -3.32
N ILE A 141 -3.11 -19.39 -2.73
CA ILE A 141 -3.00 -19.66 -1.28
C ILE A 141 -3.35 -18.39 -0.48
N LEU A 142 -2.80 -17.23 -0.83
CA LEU A 142 -3.12 -15.98 -0.15
C LEU A 142 -4.58 -15.57 -0.37
N THR A 143 -5.12 -15.76 -1.58
CA THR A 143 -6.54 -15.52 -1.86
C THR A 143 -7.43 -16.38 -0.96
N GLN A 144 -7.13 -17.68 -0.81
CA GLN A 144 -7.87 -18.59 0.06
C GLN A 144 -7.80 -18.19 1.54
N GLN A 145 -6.62 -17.77 2.00
CA GLN A 145 -6.46 -17.25 3.37
C GLN A 145 -7.35 -16.03 3.61
N HIS A 146 -7.30 -15.04 2.70
CA HIS A 146 -8.14 -13.86 2.80
C HIS A 146 -9.64 -14.19 2.73
N TYR A 147 -10.04 -15.11 1.85
CA TYR A 147 -11.42 -15.57 1.73
C TYR A 147 -11.93 -16.14 3.06
N HIS A 148 -11.17 -17.03 3.70
CA HIS A 148 -11.57 -17.63 4.97
C HIS A 148 -11.72 -16.59 6.08
N THR A 149 -10.74 -15.69 6.22
CA THR A 149 -10.79 -14.62 7.23
C THR A 149 -11.96 -13.67 7.00
N LEU A 150 -12.23 -13.27 5.75
CA LEU A 150 -13.38 -12.42 5.42
C LEU A 150 -14.70 -13.14 5.75
N LYS A 151 -14.81 -14.43 5.39
CA LYS A 151 -16.02 -15.22 5.62
C LYS A 151 -16.33 -15.38 7.10
N GLU A 152 -15.31 -15.63 7.91
CA GLU A 152 -15.45 -15.70 9.35
C GLU A 152 -15.86 -14.34 9.94
N ARG A 153 -15.11 -13.28 9.62
CA ARG A 153 -15.35 -11.94 10.18
C ARG A 153 -16.65 -11.29 9.75
N PHE A 154 -17.15 -11.61 8.55
CA PHE A 154 -18.41 -11.07 8.05
C PHE A 154 -19.60 -12.01 8.24
N SER A 155 -19.41 -13.17 8.85
CA SER A 155 -20.49 -14.15 9.10
C SER A 155 -21.72 -13.62 9.85
N PRO A 156 -21.63 -12.63 10.76
CA PRO A 156 -22.81 -12.08 11.43
C PRO A 156 -23.65 -11.14 10.55
N TYR A 157 -23.16 -10.78 9.36
CA TYR A 157 -23.74 -9.73 8.52
C TYR A 157 -24.26 -10.31 7.20
N PRO A 158 -25.26 -9.67 6.57
CA PRO A 158 -25.83 -10.12 5.30
C PRO A 158 -24.92 -9.76 4.11
N ILE A 159 -23.64 -10.14 4.17
CA ILE A 159 -22.62 -9.87 3.15
C ILE A 159 -22.29 -11.18 2.46
N ASN A 160 -22.50 -11.23 1.14
CA ASN A 160 -22.04 -12.35 0.34
C ASN A 160 -20.57 -12.18 -0.04
N ILE A 161 -19.76 -13.18 0.26
CA ILE A 161 -18.38 -13.29 -0.18
C ILE A 161 -18.35 -14.40 -1.22
N GLY A 162 -18.20 -13.99 -2.48
CA GLY A 162 -18.34 -14.82 -3.68
C GLY A 162 -17.45 -16.06 -3.71
#